data_AF-A0ABD1PG61-F1
#
_entry.id   AF-A0ABD1PG61-F1
#
_cell.length_a   1.000
_cell.length_b   1.000
_cell.length_c   1.000
_cell.angle_alpha   90.00
_cell.angle_beta   90.00
_cell.angle_gamma   90.00
#
_symmetry.space_group_name_H-M   'P 1'
#
loop_
_entity.id
_entity.type
_entity.pdbx_description
1 polymer ?
#
loop_
_entity_poly.entity_id
_entity_poly.type
_entity_poly.pdbx_seq_one_letter_code
_entity_poly.pdbx_strand_id
1 'polypeptide(L)'
;MTLKFTLLFLPLLAHIVNSQQPTTFDIGKYGGKPNANIAEALSSAWKEACAATTPSTIVVPKGTFLLNQLKLVGPCKAPIELQVQGTIRAPSDYTQLPDKNAEWITINYVDLLTISGGGIFDGQGKEAWTKNDCGKNPKCVKLPINLSFNFITNSIIHDVTTQDSKNFHVNVIGCKNVTFQQFTVSAPGESINTDGIHIAKSEGIYVLNSVIKTGDDCISVGDGMKELHIEGVTCGPGHGISVGSLGKGATEEDVTGIYVKNCTFIGTQNGIRVKTWPSAPAKLKITGLHYEDIIMDNVENPIVIDQEYCPWNQCKLDSPSLIKISEVTVKNIKGTSASPVAVSFVCSKTVPCENVEMGDIDLTYSGNQGPITTKCSNIKPTFVGKQNPPICANATQSS
;
A
#
# COMPACT_ATOMS: atom_id res chain seq x y z
N MET A 1 -67.18 16.54 26.01
CA MET A 1 -66.76 15.83 24.78
C MET A 1 -65.43 15.15 25.10
N THR A 2 -65.48 13.89 25.50
CA THR A 2 -64.39 13.17 26.18
C THR A 2 -63.53 12.47 25.13
N LEU A 3 -62.30 12.95 24.93
CA LEU A 3 -61.36 12.38 23.96
C LEU A 3 -60.64 11.19 24.62
N LYS A 4 -60.93 9.97 24.16
CA LYS A 4 -60.20 8.76 24.56
C LYS A 4 -58.90 8.69 23.77
N PHE A 5 -57.75 8.78 24.45
CA PHE A 5 -56.46 8.40 23.88
C PHE A 5 -56.30 6.89 23.97
N THR A 6 -56.31 6.21 22.83
CA THR A 6 -55.93 4.80 22.72
C THR A 6 -54.42 4.74 22.52
N LEU A 7 -53.68 4.27 23.53
CA LEU A 7 -52.26 3.92 23.35
C LEU A 7 -52.16 2.69 22.42
N LEU A 8 -51.63 2.88 21.21
CA LEU A 8 -51.17 1.80 20.35
C LEU A 8 -49.80 1.35 20.86
N PHE A 9 -49.75 0.19 21.52
CA PHE A 9 -48.50 -0.54 21.74
C PHE A 9 -48.06 -1.12 20.39
N LEU A 10 -47.04 -0.53 19.77
CA LEU A 10 -46.30 -1.20 18.69
C LEU A 10 -45.42 -2.28 19.32
N PRO A 11 -45.59 -3.57 19.00
CA PRO A 11 -44.62 -4.57 19.41
C PRO A 11 -43.33 -4.31 18.61
N LEU A 12 -42.25 -3.97 19.31
CA LEU A 12 -40.90 -3.98 18.76
C LEU A 12 -40.61 -5.45 18.41
N LEU A 13 -40.71 -5.84 17.13
CA LEU A 13 -40.18 -7.12 16.68
C LEU A 13 -38.67 -7.08 16.87
N ALA A 14 -38.20 -7.63 17.98
CA ALA A 14 -36.81 -8.03 18.12
C ALA A 14 -36.56 -9.10 17.05
N HIS A 15 -35.97 -8.71 15.92
CA HIS A 15 -35.39 -9.66 15.01
C HIS A 15 -34.24 -10.34 15.76
N ILE A 16 -34.52 -11.54 16.27
CA ILE A 16 -33.50 -12.48 16.71
C ILE A 16 -32.72 -12.81 15.45
N VAL A 17 -31.63 -12.06 15.21
CA VAL A 17 -30.62 -12.46 14.24
C VAL A 17 -29.97 -13.69 14.85
N ASN A 18 -30.45 -14.85 14.42
CA ASN A 18 -29.84 -16.12 14.77
C ASN A 18 -28.44 -16.10 14.17
N SER A 19 -27.40 -15.75 14.95
CA SER A 19 -26.02 -15.78 14.47
C SER A 19 -25.66 -17.25 14.25
N GLN A 20 -25.93 -17.75 13.06
CA GLN A 20 -25.53 -19.10 12.68
C GLN A 20 -24.00 -19.13 12.73
N GLN A 21 -23.46 -20.00 13.58
CA GLN A 21 -22.02 -20.13 13.76
C GLN A 21 -21.37 -20.41 12.40
N PRO A 22 -20.25 -19.75 12.06
CA PRO A 22 -19.59 -19.96 10.79
C PRO A 22 -19.24 -21.44 10.60
N THR A 23 -19.47 -21.97 9.40
CA THR A 23 -19.06 -23.35 9.09
C THR A 23 -17.54 -23.39 9.00
N THR A 24 -16.90 -24.27 9.78
CA THR A 24 -15.43 -24.35 9.84
C THR A 24 -14.86 -25.43 8.91
N PHE A 25 -13.94 -25.01 8.05
CA PHE A 25 -13.22 -25.81 7.06
C PHE A 25 -11.74 -25.90 7.45
N ASP A 26 -11.40 -26.85 8.33
CA ASP A 26 -10.01 -27.12 8.72
C ASP A 26 -9.27 -27.83 7.57
N ILE A 27 -8.15 -27.27 7.10
CA ILE A 27 -7.39 -27.83 5.97
C ILE A 27 -6.92 -29.27 6.20
N GLY A 28 -6.77 -29.70 7.46
CA GLY A 28 -6.41 -31.08 7.81
C GLY A 28 -7.44 -32.09 7.35
N LYS A 29 -8.73 -31.71 7.32
CA LYS A 29 -9.82 -32.54 6.77
C LYS A 29 -9.74 -32.67 5.24
N TYR A 30 -9.02 -31.75 4.59
CA TYR A 30 -8.75 -31.74 3.15
C TYR A 30 -7.35 -32.29 2.81
N GLY A 31 -6.70 -32.98 3.76
CA GLY A 31 -5.39 -33.58 3.56
C GLY A 31 -4.20 -32.64 3.80
N GLY A 32 -4.45 -31.41 4.27
CA GLY A 32 -3.40 -30.47 4.65
C GLY A 32 -2.57 -31.00 5.81
N LYS A 33 -1.24 -31.02 5.66
CA LYS A 33 -0.31 -31.53 6.67
C LYS A 33 0.86 -30.57 6.84
N PRO A 34 1.39 -30.40 8.06
CA PRO A 34 2.63 -29.66 8.28
C PRO A 34 3.77 -30.20 7.42
N ASN A 35 4.65 -29.32 6.96
CA ASN A 35 5.80 -29.58 6.10
C ASN A 35 5.45 -30.25 4.75
N ALA A 36 4.19 -30.21 4.34
CA ALA A 36 3.72 -30.68 3.03
C ALA A 36 3.11 -29.51 2.23
N ASN A 37 3.06 -29.67 0.91
CA ASN A 37 2.39 -28.71 0.03
C ASN A 37 0.88 -28.75 0.28
N ILE A 38 0.28 -27.63 0.71
CA ILE A 38 -1.15 -27.54 1.04
C ILE A 38 -2.01 -26.90 -0.05
N ALA A 39 -1.48 -26.67 -1.26
CA ALA A 39 -2.22 -26.03 -2.34
C ALA A 39 -3.57 -26.71 -2.64
N GLU A 40 -3.58 -28.05 -2.75
CA GLU A 40 -4.80 -28.82 -3.03
C GLU A 40 -5.79 -28.80 -1.86
N ALA A 41 -5.28 -28.91 -0.62
CA ALA A 41 -6.09 -28.88 0.58
C ALA A 41 -6.80 -27.51 0.74
N LEU A 42 -6.04 -26.42 0.58
CA LEU A 42 -6.58 -25.06 0.64
C LEU A 42 -7.56 -24.78 -0.49
N SER A 43 -7.24 -25.17 -1.73
CA SER A 43 -8.13 -25.00 -2.88
C SER A 43 -9.45 -25.76 -2.70
N SER A 44 -9.39 -26.97 -2.16
CA SER A 44 -10.59 -27.79 -1.89
C SER A 44 -11.44 -27.20 -0.77
N ALA A 45 -10.81 -26.82 0.35
CA ALA A 45 -11.49 -26.15 1.46
C ALA A 45 -12.13 -24.83 1.01
N TRP A 46 -11.40 -24.03 0.22
CA TRP A 46 -11.90 -22.78 -0.35
C TRP A 46 -13.12 -23.00 -1.23
N LYS A 47 -13.07 -23.97 -2.16
CA LYS A 47 -14.19 -24.25 -3.07
C LYS A 47 -15.47 -24.60 -2.30
N GLU A 48 -15.35 -25.39 -1.24
CA GLU A 48 -16.51 -25.78 -0.43
C GLU A 48 -17.03 -24.61 0.42
N ALA A 49 -16.14 -23.91 1.12
CA ALA A 49 -16.47 -22.74 1.93
C ALA A 49 -17.12 -21.61 1.09
N CYS A 50 -16.55 -21.33 -0.08
CA CYS A 50 -17.05 -20.28 -0.98
C CYS A 50 -18.42 -20.64 -1.60
N ALA A 51 -18.75 -21.94 -1.70
CA ALA A 51 -20.04 -22.43 -2.17
C ALA A 51 -21.12 -22.50 -1.07
N ALA A 52 -20.73 -22.36 0.20
CA ALA A 52 -21.65 -22.39 1.35
C ALA A 52 -22.54 -21.15 1.38
N THR A 53 -23.82 -21.33 1.74
CA THR A 53 -24.82 -20.24 1.83
C THR A 53 -24.86 -19.56 3.19
N THR A 54 -23.90 -19.87 4.05
CA THR A 54 -23.74 -19.33 5.41
C THR A 54 -22.29 -18.93 5.60
N PRO A 55 -21.98 -17.96 6.49
CA PRO A 55 -20.60 -17.56 6.76
C PRO A 55 -19.69 -18.77 7.02
N SER A 56 -18.47 -18.70 6.50
CA SER A 56 -17.53 -19.83 6.52
C SER A 56 -16.14 -19.38 6.94
N THR A 57 -15.45 -20.21 7.72
CA THR A 57 -14.07 -19.98 8.15
C THR A 57 -13.20 -21.15 7.72
N ILE A 58 -12.19 -20.88 6.90
CA ILE A 58 -11.13 -21.84 6.55
C ILE A 58 -9.99 -21.65 7.54
N VAL A 59 -9.55 -22.74 8.17
CA VAL A 59 -8.51 -22.69 9.20
C VAL A 59 -7.24 -23.35 8.69
N VAL A 60 -6.15 -22.58 8.62
CA VAL A 60 -4.77 -23.09 8.56
C VAL A 60 -4.23 -23.09 9.98
N PRO A 61 -4.17 -24.26 10.65
CA PRO A 61 -3.82 -24.31 12.07
C PRO A 61 -2.34 -23.96 12.29
N LYS A 62 -1.93 -23.90 13.56
CA LYS A 62 -0.52 -23.70 13.91
C LYS A 62 0.37 -24.79 13.31
N GLY A 63 1.52 -24.39 12.80
CA GLY A 63 2.49 -25.27 12.14
C GLY A 63 3.13 -24.57 10.95
N THR A 64 4.10 -25.22 10.31
CA THR A 64 4.66 -24.76 9.03
C THR A 64 4.08 -25.60 7.91
N PHE A 65 3.60 -24.97 6.86
CA PHE A 65 3.02 -25.61 5.69
C PHE A 65 3.73 -25.09 4.44
N LEU A 66 4.02 -25.98 3.51
CA LEU A 66 4.59 -25.56 2.23
C LEU A 66 3.44 -25.16 1.31
N LEU A 67 3.64 -24.17 0.47
CA LEU A 67 2.67 -23.81 -0.54
C LEU A 67 3.40 -23.41 -1.81
N ASN A 68 3.23 -24.20 -2.87
CA ASN A 68 3.84 -23.85 -4.15
C ASN A 68 3.19 -22.59 -4.73
N GLN A 69 1.91 -22.64 -5.09
CA GLN A 69 1.17 -21.49 -5.61
C GLN A 69 -0.33 -21.71 -5.40
N LEU A 70 -1.09 -20.63 -5.22
CA LEU A 70 -2.51 -20.72 -4.93
C LEU A 70 -3.31 -19.62 -5.62
N LYS A 71 -4.44 -20.02 -6.21
CA LYS A 71 -5.42 -19.11 -6.78
C LYS A 71 -6.78 -19.38 -6.16
N LEU A 72 -7.25 -18.43 -5.36
CA LEU A 72 -8.55 -18.42 -4.72
C LEU A 72 -9.45 -17.46 -5.48
N VAL A 73 -10.66 -17.91 -5.82
CA VAL A 73 -11.54 -17.19 -6.74
C VAL A 73 -12.97 -17.23 -6.20
N GLY A 74 -13.64 -16.09 -6.21
CA GLY A 74 -15.08 -15.95 -5.98
C GLY A 74 -15.88 -15.87 -7.31
N PRO A 75 -17.12 -15.39 -7.28
CA PRO A 75 -17.83 -14.88 -6.10
C PRO A 75 -18.18 -16.01 -5.11
N CYS A 76 -18.08 -15.71 -3.82
CA CYS A 76 -18.56 -16.60 -2.76
C CYS A 76 -20.01 -16.28 -2.41
N LYS A 77 -20.79 -17.29 -2.00
CA LYS A 77 -22.23 -17.12 -1.73
C LYS A 77 -22.54 -16.48 -0.38
N ALA A 78 -21.56 -16.42 0.51
CA ALA A 78 -21.65 -15.85 1.86
C ALA A 78 -20.26 -15.32 2.28
N PRO A 79 -20.17 -14.52 3.37
CA PRO A 79 -18.90 -14.06 3.92
C PRO A 79 -17.94 -15.22 4.19
N ILE A 80 -16.65 -14.99 3.90
CA ILE A 80 -15.61 -16.02 4.00
C ILE A 80 -14.40 -15.49 4.75
N GLU A 81 -13.94 -16.25 5.73
CA GLU A 81 -12.72 -15.98 6.49
C GLU A 81 -11.64 -17.01 6.14
N LEU A 82 -10.44 -16.56 5.81
CA LEU A 82 -9.22 -17.37 5.79
C LEU A 82 -8.42 -17.06 7.07
N GLN A 83 -8.58 -17.92 8.06
CA GLN A 83 -7.88 -17.81 9.34
C GLN A 83 -6.55 -18.58 9.28
N VAL A 84 -5.45 -17.84 9.15
CA VAL A 84 -4.09 -18.38 9.09
C VAL A 84 -3.43 -18.23 10.46
N GLN A 85 -3.25 -19.35 11.16
CA GLN A 85 -2.58 -19.41 12.47
C GLN A 85 -1.14 -19.89 12.40
N GLY A 86 -0.77 -20.55 11.29
CA GLY A 86 0.56 -21.10 11.04
C GLY A 86 1.44 -20.23 10.15
N THR A 87 2.56 -20.79 9.72
CA THR A 87 3.42 -20.24 8.68
C THR A 87 3.16 -20.99 7.38
N ILE A 88 2.71 -20.28 6.35
CA ILE A 88 2.67 -20.77 4.97
C ILE A 88 3.98 -20.32 4.32
N ARG A 89 4.75 -21.27 3.76
CA ARG A 89 6.09 -21.03 3.23
C ARG A 89 6.17 -21.34 1.74
N ALA A 90 6.65 -20.39 0.95
CA ALA A 90 6.93 -20.55 -0.47
C ALA A 90 8.19 -21.41 -0.70
N PRO A 91 8.34 -22.04 -1.89
CA PRO A 91 9.64 -22.57 -2.32
C PRO A 91 10.68 -21.44 -2.35
N SER A 92 11.92 -21.66 -1.93
CA SER A 92 12.97 -20.63 -2.03
C SER A 92 13.29 -20.29 -3.48
N ASP A 93 13.39 -21.32 -4.32
CA ASP A 93 13.56 -21.21 -5.76
C ASP A 93 12.22 -20.87 -6.43
N TYR A 94 12.10 -19.63 -6.90
CA TYR A 94 10.90 -19.12 -7.54
C TYR A 94 10.57 -19.83 -8.86
N THR A 95 11.51 -20.55 -9.46
CA THR A 95 11.26 -21.31 -10.69
C THR A 95 10.40 -22.55 -10.48
N GLN A 96 10.20 -22.95 -9.21
CA GLN A 96 9.30 -24.04 -8.81
C GLN A 96 7.82 -23.61 -8.77
N LEU A 97 7.52 -22.32 -8.95
CA LEU A 97 6.13 -21.86 -9.11
C LEU A 97 5.55 -22.38 -10.44
N PRO A 98 4.39 -23.08 -10.42
CA PRO A 98 3.82 -23.68 -11.63
C PRO A 98 3.49 -22.67 -12.74
N ASP A 99 2.87 -21.54 -12.39
CA ASP A 99 2.56 -20.47 -13.32
C ASP A 99 3.54 -19.31 -13.15
N LYS A 100 4.43 -19.16 -14.12
CA LYS A 100 5.45 -18.09 -14.18
C LYS A 100 4.88 -16.70 -14.43
N ASN A 101 3.59 -16.60 -14.78
CA ASN A 101 2.90 -15.34 -15.05
C ASN A 101 1.94 -14.95 -13.93
N ALA A 102 1.86 -15.73 -12.85
CA ALA A 102 0.98 -15.47 -11.71
C ALA A 102 1.77 -15.26 -10.43
N GLU A 103 1.15 -14.56 -9.49
CA GLU A 103 1.71 -14.33 -8.15
C GLU A 103 1.65 -15.59 -7.29
N TRP A 104 2.27 -15.55 -6.11
CA TRP A 104 2.32 -16.72 -5.24
C TRP A 104 0.93 -17.10 -4.71
N ILE A 105 0.20 -16.15 -4.13
CA ILE A 105 -1.18 -16.32 -3.69
C ILE A 105 -2.03 -15.20 -4.29
N THR A 106 -3.03 -15.57 -5.10
CA THR A 106 -4.01 -14.63 -5.65
C THR A 106 -5.39 -14.87 -5.07
N ILE A 107 -6.09 -13.80 -4.69
CA ILE A 107 -7.48 -13.84 -4.24
C ILE A 107 -8.27 -12.87 -5.12
N ASN A 108 -9.21 -13.43 -5.88
CA ASN A 108 -9.86 -12.71 -6.97
C ASN A 108 -11.39 -12.71 -6.83
N TYR A 109 -12.03 -11.56 -7.05
CA TYR A 109 -13.49 -11.44 -7.17
C TYR A 109 -14.27 -11.92 -5.94
N VAL A 110 -13.79 -11.59 -4.75
CA VAL A 110 -14.42 -11.97 -3.48
C VAL A 110 -15.02 -10.74 -2.81
N ASP A 111 -16.25 -10.87 -2.35
CA ASP A 111 -16.90 -9.88 -1.48
C ASP A 111 -16.92 -10.41 -0.04
N LEU A 112 -16.80 -9.53 0.95
CA LEU A 112 -16.87 -9.88 2.38
C LEU A 112 -15.81 -10.92 2.81
N LEU A 113 -14.57 -10.73 2.34
CA LEU A 113 -13.42 -11.53 2.75
C LEU A 113 -12.85 -11.03 4.08
N THR A 114 -12.53 -11.95 4.98
CA THR A 114 -11.64 -11.69 6.12
C THR A 114 -10.38 -12.56 6.02
N ILE A 115 -9.20 -11.97 6.23
CA ILE A 115 -7.95 -12.73 6.48
C ILE A 115 -7.46 -12.36 7.86
N SER A 116 -7.22 -13.37 8.70
CA SER A 116 -6.94 -13.21 10.12
C SER A 116 -5.98 -14.29 10.64
N GLY A 117 -5.68 -14.28 11.94
CA GLY A 117 -5.21 -15.47 12.66
C GLY A 117 -3.80 -15.41 13.23
N GLY A 118 -3.04 -14.33 13.02
CA GLY A 118 -1.67 -14.19 13.58
C GLY A 118 -0.57 -14.84 12.73
N GLY A 119 -0.93 -15.48 11.62
CA GLY A 119 -0.02 -16.31 10.82
C GLY A 119 0.91 -15.52 9.90
N ILE A 120 1.83 -16.26 9.27
CA ILE A 120 2.91 -15.73 8.44
C ILE A 120 2.83 -16.30 7.03
N PHE A 121 2.86 -15.43 6.02
CA PHE A 121 3.12 -15.75 4.63
C PHE A 121 4.60 -15.51 4.34
N ASP A 122 5.41 -16.57 4.42
CA ASP A 122 6.86 -16.56 4.26
C ASP A 122 7.24 -16.81 2.79
N GLY A 123 7.63 -15.73 2.11
CA GLY A 123 7.94 -15.71 0.69
C GLY A 123 9.33 -16.22 0.33
N GLN A 124 10.24 -16.47 1.29
CA GLN A 124 11.59 -16.99 1.03
C GLN A 124 12.35 -16.24 -0.08
N GLY A 125 12.33 -14.90 -0.04
CA GLY A 125 12.78 -14.02 -1.13
C GLY A 125 14.28 -13.92 -1.36
N LYS A 126 15.12 -14.30 -0.39
CA LYS A 126 16.57 -14.04 -0.37
C LYS A 126 17.30 -14.44 -1.64
N GLU A 127 17.01 -15.62 -2.18
CA GLU A 127 17.65 -16.09 -3.42
C GLU A 127 17.19 -15.26 -4.63
N ALA A 128 15.90 -14.96 -4.71
CA ALA A 128 15.29 -14.23 -5.82
C ALA A 128 15.85 -12.80 -5.94
N TRP A 129 16.10 -12.11 -4.82
CA TRP A 129 16.66 -10.75 -4.84
C TRP A 129 18.03 -10.69 -5.55
N THR A 130 18.85 -11.74 -5.44
CA THR A 130 20.15 -11.81 -6.13
C THR A 130 20.02 -11.94 -7.66
N LYS A 131 18.82 -12.27 -8.15
CA LYS A 131 18.51 -12.46 -9.57
C LYS A 131 17.78 -11.26 -10.16
N ASN A 132 17.38 -10.28 -9.35
CA ASN A 132 16.66 -9.10 -9.83
C ASN A 132 17.63 -8.12 -10.52
N ASP A 133 17.54 -8.05 -11.85
CA ASP A 133 18.30 -7.13 -12.69
C ASP A 133 17.39 -6.11 -13.43
N CYS A 134 16.14 -5.95 -13.00
CA CYS A 134 15.13 -5.12 -13.68
C CYS A 134 15.48 -3.63 -13.80
N GLY A 135 16.40 -3.12 -12.98
CA GLY A 135 16.94 -1.76 -13.15
C GLY A 135 17.85 -1.59 -14.37
N LYS A 136 18.40 -2.67 -14.92
CA LYS A 136 19.39 -2.65 -16.02
C LYS A 136 18.92 -3.40 -17.26
N ASN A 137 18.12 -4.44 -17.06
CA ASN A 137 17.68 -5.35 -18.11
C ASN A 137 16.18 -5.16 -18.38
N PRO A 138 15.77 -4.67 -19.57
CA PRO A 138 14.36 -4.54 -19.92
C PRO A 138 13.63 -5.88 -20.11
N LYS A 139 14.38 -6.99 -20.17
CA LYS A 139 13.86 -8.37 -20.23
C LYS A 139 14.13 -9.14 -18.93
N CYS A 140 14.25 -8.44 -17.81
CA CYS A 140 14.45 -9.07 -16.51
C CYS A 140 13.33 -10.07 -16.20
N VAL A 141 13.65 -11.01 -15.30
CA VAL A 141 12.67 -11.99 -14.83
C VAL A 141 11.71 -11.31 -13.87
N LYS A 142 10.40 -11.46 -14.11
CA LYS A 142 9.38 -11.04 -13.16
C LYS A 142 9.39 -11.98 -11.96
N LEU A 143 9.59 -11.43 -10.78
CA LEU A 143 9.57 -12.17 -9.53
C LEU A 143 8.15 -12.11 -8.95
N PRO A 144 7.67 -13.21 -8.34
CA PRO A 144 6.31 -13.30 -7.84
C PRO A 144 6.13 -12.45 -6.58
N ILE A 145 4.96 -11.83 -6.48
CA ILE A 145 4.45 -11.12 -5.31
C ILE A 145 3.88 -12.14 -4.32
N ASN A 146 3.98 -11.88 -3.01
CA ASN A 146 3.45 -12.81 -2.01
C ASN A 146 1.91 -12.91 -2.07
N LEU A 147 1.22 -11.78 -1.88
CA LEU A 147 -0.23 -11.70 -1.86
C LEU A 147 -0.73 -10.74 -2.94
N SER A 148 -1.70 -11.17 -3.74
CA SER A 148 -2.37 -10.31 -4.70
C SER A 148 -3.88 -10.39 -4.55
N PHE A 149 -4.49 -9.24 -4.28
CA PHE A 149 -5.92 -9.04 -4.16
C PHE A 149 -6.41 -8.33 -5.41
N ASN A 150 -7.27 -9.00 -6.17
CA ASN A 150 -7.78 -8.47 -7.42
C ASN A 150 -9.30 -8.42 -7.39
N PHE A 151 -9.87 -7.22 -7.52
CA PHE A 151 -11.31 -7.01 -7.57
C PHE A 151 -12.06 -7.57 -6.36
N ILE A 152 -11.47 -7.47 -5.17
CA ILE A 152 -12.15 -7.82 -3.92
C ILE A 152 -12.89 -6.60 -3.35
N THR A 153 -13.98 -6.85 -2.63
CA THR A 153 -14.81 -5.79 -2.07
C THR A 153 -15.17 -6.03 -0.60
N ASN A 154 -15.37 -4.96 0.16
CA ASN A 154 -15.87 -5.00 1.55
C ASN A 154 -15.09 -5.98 2.44
N SER A 155 -13.77 -5.89 2.42
CA SER A 155 -12.89 -6.94 2.95
C SER A 155 -11.91 -6.41 4.00
N ILE A 156 -11.49 -7.28 4.92
CA ILE A 156 -10.56 -6.94 6.01
C ILE A 156 -9.41 -7.95 6.03
N ILE A 157 -8.18 -7.45 6.02
CA ILE A 157 -6.95 -8.22 6.18
C ILE A 157 -6.29 -7.71 7.46
N HIS A 158 -6.25 -8.53 8.51
CA HIS A 158 -5.76 -8.08 9.80
C HIS A 158 -4.94 -9.13 10.56
N ASP A 159 -4.06 -8.65 11.43
CA ASP A 159 -3.24 -9.47 12.33
C ASP A 159 -2.43 -10.57 11.61
N VAL A 160 -2.00 -10.34 10.37
CA VAL A 160 -1.16 -11.28 9.63
C VAL A 160 0.15 -10.64 9.20
N THR A 161 1.16 -11.48 8.98
CA THR A 161 2.49 -11.06 8.53
C THR A 161 2.78 -11.58 7.14
N THR A 162 3.32 -10.72 6.27
CA THR A 162 3.98 -11.12 5.03
C THR A 162 5.49 -10.91 5.18
N GLN A 163 6.24 -11.99 5.04
CA GLN A 163 7.68 -12.03 5.31
C GLN A 163 8.46 -12.36 4.04
N ASP A 164 9.60 -11.69 3.85
CA ASP A 164 10.62 -11.95 2.85
C ASP A 164 10.03 -12.26 1.47
N SER A 165 9.21 -11.35 0.91
CA SER A 165 8.66 -11.58 -0.43
C SER A 165 9.77 -11.52 -1.48
N LYS A 166 9.60 -12.27 -2.58
CA LYS A 166 10.52 -12.28 -3.71
C LYS A 166 10.48 -10.97 -4.51
N ASN A 167 9.34 -10.27 -4.43
CA ASN A 167 9.10 -8.96 -5.02
C ASN A 167 8.20 -8.18 -4.06
N PHE A 168 7.22 -7.41 -4.54
CA PHE A 168 6.24 -6.76 -3.67
C PHE A 168 5.60 -7.77 -2.71
N HIS A 169 5.34 -7.33 -1.48
CA HIS A 169 4.68 -8.17 -0.49
C HIS A 169 3.17 -8.28 -0.75
N VAL A 170 2.53 -7.17 -1.12
CA VAL A 170 1.10 -7.12 -1.39
C VAL A 170 0.82 -6.29 -2.65
N ASN A 171 -0.06 -6.80 -3.50
CA ASN A 171 -0.64 -6.08 -4.63
C ASN A 171 -2.16 -5.96 -4.47
N VAL A 172 -2.70 -4.75 -4.57
CA VAL A 172 -4.12 -4.43 -4.39
C VAL A 172 -4.62 -3.72 -5.64
N ILE A 173 -5.33 -4.46 -6.50
CA ILE A 173 -5.76 -3.97 -7.82
C ILE A 173 -7.27 -4.10 -7.96
N GLY A 174 -7.95 -3.04 -8.41
CA GLY A 174 -9.38 -3.11 -8.71
C GLY A 174 -10.28 -3.25 -7.47
N CYS A 175 -9.75 -3.00 -6.28
CA CYS A 175 -10.41 -3.34 -5.02
C CYS A 175 -11.26 -2.17 -4.50
N LYS A 176 -12.30 -2.47 -3.71
CA LYS A 176 -13.17 -1.44 -3.12
C LYS A 176 -13.53 -1.71 -1.67
N ASN A 177 -13.39 -0.70 -0.80
CA ASN A 177 -13.70 -0.83 0.63
C ASN A 177 -12.90 -1.98 1.28
N VAL A 178 -11.57 -1.86 1.27
CA VAL A 178 -10.66 -2.88 1.83
C VAL A 178 -9.81 -2.27 2.92
N THR A 179 -9.74 -2.94 4.07
CA THR A 179 -8.94 -2.52 5.22
C THR A 179 -7.80 -3.49 5.49
N PHE A 180 -6.58 -2.97 5.57
CA PHE A 180 -5.42 -3.62 6.18
C PHE A 180 -5.27 -3.06 7.59
N GLN A 181 -5.32 -3.90 8.62
CA GLN A 181 -5.25 -3.45 10.02
C GLN A 181 -4.29 -4.30 10.83
N GLN A 182 -3.37 -3.69 11.58
CA GLN A 182 -2.37 -4.44 12.36
C GLN A 182 -1.59 -5.42 11.47
N PHE A 183 -1.40 -5.03 10.20
CA PHE A 183 -0.73 -5.82 9.20
C PHE A 183 0.78 -5.60 9.32
N THR A 184 1.56 -6.68 9.17
CA THR A 184 3.02 -6.62 9.28
C THR A 184 3.68 -7.03 7.97
N VAL A 185 4.57 -6.19 7.45
CA VAL A 185 5.49 -6.51 6.36
C VAL A 185 6.90 -6.56 6.93
N SER A 186 7.65 -7.62 6.64
CA SER A 186 9.03 -7.76 7.07
C SER A 186 9.92 -8.29 5.96
N ALA A 187 10.85 -7.45 5.49
CA ALA A 187 12.02 -7.83 4.72
C ALA A 187 13.21 -6.92 5.07
N PRO A 188 14.46 -7.34 4.77
CA PRO A 188 15.65 -6.53 4.99
C PRO A 188 15.67 -5.23 4.16
N GLY A 189 16.38 -4.19 4.58
CA GLY A 189 16.45 -2.92 3.85
C GLY A 189 17.15 -3.02 2.48
N GLU A 190 17.92 -4.08 2.25
CA GLU A 190 18.62 -4.37 1.01
C GLU A 190 17.82 -5.24 0.02
N SER A 191 16.58 -5.65 0.36
CA SER A 191 15.77 -6.49 -0.52
C SER A 191 15.17 -5.70 -1.68
N ILE A 192 15.66 -5.96 -2.89
CA ILE A 192 15.38 -5.16 -4.09
C ILE A 192 13.92 -5.34 -4.56
N ASN A 193 13.20 -4.22 -4.74
CA ASN A 193 11.81 -4.15 -5.22
C ASN A 193 10.84 -4.97 -4.38
N THR A 194 10.93 -4.82 -3.06
CA THR A 194 10.07 -5.52 -2.10
C THR A 194 8.97 -4.64 -1.53
N ASP A 195 8.34 -3.77 -2.35
CA ASP A 195 7.30 -2.84 -1.91
C ASP A 195 6.32 -3.50 -0.91
N GLY A 196 5.97 -2.79 0.16
CA GLY A 196 5.11 -3.34 1.21
C GLY A 196 3.69 -3.60 0.70
N ILE A 197 2.96 -2.53 0.39
CA ILE A 197 1.63 -2.62 -0.22
C ILE A 197 1.59 -1.73 -1.46
N HIS A 198 1.49 -2.35 -2.64
CA HIS A 198 1.21 -1.67 -3.88
C HIS A 198 -0.31 -1.59 -4.10
N ILE A 199 -0.83 -0.39 -4.39
CA ILE A 199 -2.27 -0.14 -4.52
C ILE A 199 -2.54 0.64 -5.80
N ALA A 200 -3.39 0.12 -6.68
CA ALA A 200 -3.82 0.84 -7.89
C ALA A 200 -5.27 0.50 -8.25
N LYS A 201 -5.91 1.38 -9.02
CA LYS A 201 -7.26 1.20 -9.58
C LYS A 201 -8.29 0.79 -8.53
N SER A 202 -8.16 1.35 -7.34
CA SER A 202 -8.91 0.92 -6.16
C SER A 202 -9.56 2.13 -5.48
N GLU A 203 -10.62 1.88 -4.70
CA GLU A 203 -11.41 2.94 -4.07
C GLU A 203 -11.71 2.63 -2.60
N GLY A 204 -11.47 3.56 -1.68
CA GLY A 204 -11.77 3.36 -0.27
C GLY A 204 -10.89 2.26 0.32
N ILE A 205 -9.58 2.49 0.31
CA ILE A 205 -8.60 1.55 0.87
C ILE A 205 -8.05 2.16 2.16
N TYR A 206 -7.96 1.34 3.21
CA TYR A 206 -7.51 1.76 4.53
C TYR A 206 -6.30 0.92 4.93
N VAL A 207 -5.21 1.55 5.35
CA VAL A 207 -4.03 0.89 5.93
C VAL A 207 -3.81 1.48 7.30
N LEU A 208 -4.14 0.70 8.34
CA LEU A 208 -4.29 1.17 9.71
C LEU A 208 -3.33 0.44 10.64
N ASN A 209 -2.67 1.18 11.53
CA ASN A 209 -1.91 0.65 12.68
C ASN A 209 -0.94 -0.48 12.30
N SER A 210 -0.25 -0.31 11.18
CA SER A 210 0.56 -1.36 10.54
C SER A 210 2.06 -1.06 10.60
N VAL A 211 2.89 -2.10 10.55
CA VAL A 211 4.35 -1.96 10.57
C VAL A 211 4.91 -2.55 9.29
N ILE A 212 5.66 -1.75 8.54
CA ILE A 212 6.15 -2.13 7.22
C ILE A 212 7.66 -1.88 7.12
N LYS A 213 8.40 -2.98 6.92
CA LYS A 213 9.85 -3.00 6.71
C LYS A 213 10.16 -3.67 5.39
N THR A 214 10.90 -2.99 4.54
CA THR A 214 11.16 -3.41 3.16
C THR A 214 12.48 -2.79 2.65
N GLY A 215 12.96 -3.22 1.49
CA GLY A 215 14.00 -2.53 0.73
C GLY A 215 13.48 -1.59 -0.37
N ASP A 216 12.17 -1.38 -0.49
CA ASP A 216 11.59 -0.42 -1.46
C ASP A 216 10.41 0.36 -0.82
N ASP A 217 9.44 0.85 -1.60
CA ASP A 217 8.33 1.67 -1.10
C ASP A 217 7.55 0.94 0.02
N CYS A 218 7.34 1.62 1.14
CA CYS A 218 6.50 1.12 2.24
C CYS A 218 5.06 0.89 1.73
N ILE A 219 4.51 1.91 1.08
CA ILE A 219 3.25 1.86 0.34
C ILE A 219 3.48 2.59 -0.97
N SER A 220 3.20 1.93 -2.10
CA SER A 220 3.28 2.55 -3.43
C SER A 220 1.89 2.65 -4.05
N VAL A 221 1.57 3.83 -4.61
CA VAL A 221 0.25 4.15 -5.17
C VAL A 221 0.35 4.29 -6.68
N GLY A 222 -0.33 3.41 -7.42
CA GLY A 222 -0.46 3.45 -8.87
C GLY A 222 -1.65 4.30 -9.35
N ASP A 223 -1.95 4.19 -10.64
CA ASP A 223 -2.99 4.95 -11.30
C ASP A 223 -4.41 4.56 -10.83
N GLY A 224 -5.37 5.49 -10.94
CA GLY A 224 -6.78 5.20 -10.65
C GLY A 224 -7.11 4.95 -9.17
N MET A 225 -6.22 5.28 -8.24
CA MET A 225 -6.48 5.19 -6.80
C MET A 225 -7.36 6.35 -6.31
N LYS A 226 -8.41 6.04 -5.54
CA LYS A 226 -9.36 7.03 -4.98
C LYS A 226 -9.63 6.78 -3.50
N GLU A 227 -9.53 7.79 -2.65
CA GLU A 227 -9.79 7.66 -1.20
C GLU A 227 -8.92 6.56 -0.54
N LEU A 228 -7.61 6.82 -0.49
CA LEU A 228 -6.65 6.01 0.26
C LEU A 228 -6.38 6.65 1.62
N HIS A 229 -6.61 5.91 2.70
CA HIS A 229 -6.34 6.36 4.06
C HIS A 229 -5.24 5.50 4.69
N ILE A 230 -4.16 6.15 5.10
CA ILE A 230 -3.01 5.54 5.75
C ILE A 230 -2.86 6.20 7.12
N GLU A 231 -3.09 5.44 8.19
CA GLU A 231 -3.11 6.00 9.55
C GLU A 231 -2.39 5.09 10.55
N GLY A 232 -1.55 5.67 11.40
CA GLY A 232 -0.86 4.90 12.44
C GLY A 232 0.20 3.93 11.90
N VAL A 233 0.70 4.16 10.68
CA VAL A 233 1.66 3.27 10.03
C VAL A 233 3.09 3.64 10.41
N THR A 234 3.89 2.64 10.74
CA THR A 234 5.35 2.76 10.90
C THR A 234 6.06 2.17 9.69
N CYS A 235 6.71 3.00 8.90
CA CYS A 235 7.52 2.63 7.74
C CYS A 235 9.00 2.68 8.10
N GLY A 236 9.78 1.63 7.80
CA GLY A 236 11.23 1.74 7.95
C GLY A 236 11.95 0.45 8.35
N PRO A 237 12.99 0.04 7.60
CA PRO A 237 13.59 0.69 6.43
C PRO A 237 12.71 0.64 5.17
N GLY A 238 13.13 1.31 4.08
CA GLY A 238 12.46 1.34 2.78
C GLY A 238 12.51 2.70 2.09
N HIS A 239 11.65 2.93 1.09
CA HIS A 239 11.57 4.16 0.30
C HIS A 239 10.42 5.11 0.67
N GLY A 240 9.69 4.82 1.75
CA GLY A 240 8.61 5.68 2.25
C GLY A 240 7.26 5.42 1.57
N ILE A 241 6.35 6.40 1.66
CA ILE A 241 5.02 6.32 1.04
C ILE A 241 5.06 7.13 -0.25
N SER A 242 4.85 6.45 -1.38
CA SER A 242 5.08 7.01 -2.71
C SER A 242 3.81 6.99 -3.57
N VAL A 243 3.41 8.15 -4.09
CA VAL A 243 2.50 8.23 -5.24
C VAL A 243 3.31 8.14 -6.53
N GLY A 244 2.99 7.14 -7.34
CA GLY A 244 3.63 6.83 -8.61
C GLY A 244 4.83 5.87 -8.52
N SER A 245 5.63 5.75 -9.57
CA SER A 245 5.71 6.71 -10.67
C SER A 245 4.51 6.70 -11.62
N LEU A 246 3.97 7.87 -11.96
CA LEU A 246 2.87 8.07 -12.91
C LEU A 246 3.34 8.82 -14.16
N GLY A 247 2.65 8.62 -15.27
CA GLY A 247 2.80 9.32 -16.54
C GLY A 247 3.28 8.43 -17.69
N LYS A 248 3.92 7.31 -17.38
CA LYS A 248 4.61 6.46 -18.37
C LYS A 248 3.62 5.78 -19.33
N GLY A 249 2.48 5.34 -18.81
CA GLY A 249 1.39 4.74 -19.59
C GLY A 249 0.47 5.80 -20.18
N ALA A 250 0.07 5.64 -21.44
CA ALA A 250 -0.83 6.60 -22.11
C ALA A 250 -2.27 6.58 -21.57
N THR A 251 -2.66 5.54 -20.84
CA THR A 251 -4.03 5.29 -20.37
C THR A 251 -4.11 5.18 -18.85
N GLU A 252 -3.22 5.86 -18.14
CA GLU A 252 -3.28 5.95 -16.68
C GLU A 252 -4.43 6.86 -16.23
N GLU A 253 -5.08 6.48 -15.14
CA GLU A 253 -6.21 7.18 -14.54
C GLU A 253 -5.79 8.16 -13.42
N ASP A 254 -6.64 9.15 -13.16
CA ASP A 254 -6.45 10.13 -12.09
C ASP A 254 -6.30 9.46 -10.71
N VAL A 255 -5.49 10.08 -9.85
CA VAL A 255 -5.31 9.70 -8.44
C VAL A 255 -5.90 10.81 -7.56
N THR A 256 -6.83 10.46 -6.67
CA THR A 256 -7.58 11.46 -5.88
C THR A 256 -7.74 11.05 -4.43
N GLY A 257 -7.55 11.98 -3.49
CA GLY A 257 -7.87 11.74 -2.08
C GLY A 257 -6.91 10.73 -1.44
N ILE A 258 -5.67 11.14 -1.20
CA ILE A 258 -4.66 10.36 -0.47
C ILE A 258 -4.44 11.03 0.88
N TYR A 259 -4.72 10.32 1.96
CA TYR A 259 -4.63 10.80 3.33
C TYR A 259 -3.59 9.97 4.08
N VAL A 260 -2.51 10.61 4.53
CA VAL A 260 -1.47 10.00 5.36
C VAL A 260 -1.43 10.75 6.67
N LYS A 261 -1.81 10.09 7.76
CA LYS A 261 -1.96 10.71 9.07
C LYS A 261 -1.29 9.91 10.16
N ASN A 262 -0.70 10.58 11.16
CA ASN A 262 -0.18 9.91 12.36
C ASN A 262 0.80 8.78 12.03
N CYS A 263 1.72 9.01 11.09
CA CYS A 263 2.66 8.00 10.59
C CYS A 263 4.08 8.29 11.05
N THR A 264 4.89 7.25 11.18
CA THR A 264 6.31 7.35 11.56
C THR A 264 7.19 6.72 10.49
N PHE A 265 8.23 7.43 10.06
CA PHE A 265 9.22 6.96 9.10
C PHE A 265 10.57 6.83 9.79
N ILE A 266 11.20 5.66 9.70
CA ILE A 266 12.45 5.36 10.42
C ILE A 266 13.50 4.86 9.43
N GLY A 267 14.56 5.63 9.23
CA GLY A 267 15.69 5.23 8.38
C GLY A 267 15.29 4.92 6.93
N THR A 268 14.22 5.55 6.42
CA THR A 268 13.77 5.39 5.03
C THR A 268 14.53 6.34 4.11
N GLN A 269 14.65 5.98 2.83
CA GLN A 269 15.19 6.86 1.79
C GLN A 269 14.30 8.10 1.59
N ASN A 270 12.99 7.94 1.70
CA ASN A 270 12.06 9.06 1.58
C ASN A 270 10.98 8.95 2.65
N GLY A 271 10.37 10.08 3.01
CA GLY A 271 9.18 10.11 3.83
C GLY A 271 7.95 10.01 2.93
N ILE A 272 7.36 11.16 2.64
CA ILE A 272 6.28 11.28 1.65
C ILE A 272 6.87 11.63 0.29
N ARG A 273 6.40 10.94 -0.76
CA ARG A 273 6.97 11.08 -2.10
C ARG A 273 5.89 11.08 -3.19
N VAL A 274 6.03 11.95 -4.20
CA VAL A 274 5.26 11.91 -5.45
C VAL A 274 6.24 11.89 -6.62
N LYS A 275 6.07 10.95 -7.55
CA LYS A 275 6.96 10.72 -8.71
C LYS A 275 6.14 10.79 -9.99
N THR A 276 6.43 11.74 -10.89
CA THR A 276 5.81 11.76 -12.22
C THR A 276 6.86 11.86 -13.33
N TRP A 277 6.65 11.08 -14.40
CA TRP A 277 7.57 11.03 -15.53
C TRP A 277 7.48 12.32 -16.36
N PRO A 278 8.63 12.91 -16.73
CA PRO A 278 8.73 13.85 -17.84
C PRO A 278 8.70 13.07 -19.17
N SER A 279 8.52 13.77 -20.29
CA SER A 279 8.44 13.16 -21.64
C SER A 279 7.37 12.08 -21.81
N ALA A 280 6.35 12.08 -20.96
CA ALA A 280 5.35 11.03 -20.89
C ALA A 280 4.00 11.54 -21.44
N PRO A 281 3.23 10.69 -22.16
CA PRO A 281 2.05 11.15 -22.88
C PRO A 281 0.85 11.42 -21.98
N ALA A 282 0.82 10.87 -20.77
CA ALA A 282 -0.35 10.93 -19.91
C ALA A 282 -0.64 12.37 -19.43
N LYS A 283 -1.92 12.73 -19.45
CA LYS A 283 -2.46 13.98 -18.90
C LYS A 283 -3.49 13.64 -17.84
N LEU A 284 -3.00 13.16 -16.70
CA LEU A 284 -3.83 12.82 -15.54
C LEU A 284 -3.65 13.86 -14.43
N LYS A 285 -4.53 13.77 -13.43
CA LYS A 285 -4.51 14.60 -12.22
C LYS A 285 -4.13 13.76 -11.01
N ILE A 286 -3.33 14.37 -10.14
CA ILE A 286 -3.11 13.94 -8.77
C ILE A 286 -3.65 15.06 -7.89
N THR A 287 -4.78 14.85 -7.20
CA THR A 287 -5.43 15.91 -6.41
C THR A 287 -5.86 15.41 -5.03
N GLY A 288 -5.89 16.31 -4.05
CA GLY A 288 -6.29 15.99 -2.68
C GLY A 288 -5.26 15.09 -2.00
N LEU A 289 -4.03 15.58 -1.87
CA LEU A 289 -2.97 14.91 -1.11
C LEU A 289 -2.87 15.54 0.28
N HIS A 290 -3.11 14.78 1.33
CA HIS A 290 -3.14 15.27 2.70
C HIS A 290 -2.14 14.49 3.55
N TYR A 291 -1.09 15.16 4.00
CA TYR A 291 -0.04 14.61 4.84
C TYR A 291 -0.03 15.36 6.17
N GLU A 292 -0.36 14.69 7.26
CA GLU A 292 -0.56 15.32 8.58
C GLU A 292 0.01 14.48 9.72
N ASP A 293 0.55 15.13 10.76
CA ASP A 293 1.00 14.48 11.99
C ASP A 293 2.05 13.39 11.73
N ILE A 294 3.13 13.74 11.03
CA ILE A 294 4.16 12.78 10.60
C ILE A 294 5.46 12.97 11.40
N ILE A 295 6.03 11.86 11.86
CA ILE A 295 7.35 11.82 12.49
C ILE A 295 8.37 11.24 11.51
N MET A 296 9.46 11.96 11.31
CA MET A 296 10.62 11.54 10.53
C MET A 296 11.77 11.24 11.48
N ASP A 297 12.31 10.03 11.43
CA ASP A 297 13.51 9.64 12.17
C ASP A 297 14.58 9.18 11.18
N ASN A 298 15.58 10.04 10.98
CA ASN A 298 16.73 9.82 10.12
C ASN A 298 16.33 9.44 8.68
N VAL A 299 15.37 10.18 8.12
CA VAL A 299 14.84 9.96 6.76
C VAL A 299 15.68 10.75 5.76
N GLU A 300 16.16 10.12 4.69
CA GLU A 300 17.08 10.79 3.74
C GLU A 300 16.41 11.94 3.00
N ASN A 301 15.21 11.75 2.45
CA ASN A 301 14.44 12.79 1.76
C ASN A 301 13.01 12.86 2.34
N PRO A 302 12.79 13.60 3.44
CA PRO A 302 11.51 13.62 4.16
C PRO A 302 10.28 13.96 3.31
N ILE A 303 10.35 15.02 2.50
CA ILE A 303 9.22 15.49 1.69
C ILE A 303 9.67 15.71 0.24
N VAL A 304 9.11 14.93 -0.69
CA VAL A 304 9.50 14.97 -2.11
C VAL A 304 8.29 15.00 -3.03
N ILE A 305 8.20 16.00 -3.89
CA ILE A 305 7.39 15.99 -5.11
C ILE A 305 8.33 16.20 -6.29
N ASP A 306 8.43 15.20 -7.16
CA ASP A 306 9.35 15.17 -8.29
C ASP A 306 8.61 14.88 -9.60
N GLN A 307 8.41 15.93 -10.40
CA GLN A 307 7.86 15.84 -11.75
C GLN A 307 8.94 15.72 -12.84
N GLU A 308 10.20 15.52 -12.46
CA GLU A 308 11.33 15.22 -13.32
C GLU A 308 11.84 13.78 -13.11
N TYR A 309 11.01 12.91 -12.52
CA TYR A 309 11.39 11.56 -12.13
C TYR A 309 11.82 10.73 -13.35
N CYS A 310 13.14 10.48 -13.42
CA CYS A 310 13.80 9.88 -14.58
C CYS A 310 14.75 8.75 -14.18
N PRO A 311 14.21 7.62 -13.67
CA PRO A 311 15.06 6.53 -13.24
C PRO A 311 15.89 6.02 -14.42
N TRP A 312 17.18 5.78 -14.16
CA TRP A 312 18.16 5.29 -15.14
C TRP A 312 18.40 6.22 -16.34
N ASN A 313 18.03 7.50 -16.25
CA ASN A 313 18.14 8.48 -17.34
C ASN A 313 17.42 8.06 -18.63
N GLN A 314 16.36 7.25 -18.52
CA GLN A 314 15.56 6.76 -19.65
C GLN A 314 14.38 7.69 -19.97
N CYS A 315 14.62 8.99 -19.98
CA CYS A 315 13.63 10.03 -20.29
C CYS A 315 14.32 11.24 -20.94
N LYS A 316 13.55 12.22 -21.44
CA LYS A 316 14.07 13.54 -21.83
C LYS A 316 13.54 14.61 -20.89
N LEU A 317 14.42 15.36 -20.24
CA LEU A 317 14.05 16.39 -19.26
C LEU A 317 13.62 17.71 -19.91
N ASP A 318 13.89 17.89 -21.21
CA ASP A 318 13.47 19.07 -21.96
C ASP A 318 11.94 19.16 -22.16
N SER A 319 11.26 18.02 -22.04
CA SER A 319 9.81 17.87 -22.14
C SER A 319 9.22 17.60 -20.75
N PRO A 320 8.68 18.62 -20.06
CA PRO A 320 8.19 18.47 -18.69
C PRO A 320 7.01 17.50 -18.57
N SER A 321 6.78 17.00 -17.36
CA SER A 321 5.58 16.22 -17.06
C SER A 321 4.31 17.02 -17.34
N LEU A 322 3.28 16.36 -17.86
CA LEU A 322 1.97 16.96 -18.14
C LEU A 322 0.93 16.62 -17.07
N ILE A 323 1.35 15.97 -15.99
CA ILE A 323 0.49 15.60 -14.87
C ILE A 323 0.22 16.82 -14.00
N LYS A 324 -1.05 17.09 -13.74
CA LYS A 324 -1.47 18.17 -12.85
C LYS A 324 -1.44 17.68 -11.40
N ILE A 325 -0.63 18.32 -10.57
CA ILE A 325 -0.66 18.12 -9.11
C ILE A 325 -1.34 19.32 -8.47
N SER A 326 -2.38 19.10 -7.69
CA SER A 326 -3.13 20.16 -7.01
C SER A 326 -3.64 19.74 -5.64
N GLU A 327 -4.01 20.72 -4.81
CA GLU A 327 -4.65 20.49 -3.50
C GLU A 327 -3.78 19.60 -2.60
N VAL A 328 -2.56 20.05 -2.37
CA VAL A 328 -1.57 19.35 -1.54
C VAL A 328 -1.48 20.05 -0.20
N THR A 329 -1.75 19.33 0.89
CA THR A 329 -1.59 19.80 2.26
C THR A 329 -0.48 19.00 2.94
N VAL A 330 0.52 19.69 3.47
CA VAL A 330 1.60 19.10 4.26
C VAL A 330 1.66 19.82 5.60
N LYS A 331 1.22 19.17 6.68
CA LYS A 331 1.04 19.80 7.99
C LYS A 331 1.65 18.98 9.13
N ASN A 332 2.21 19.67 10.12
CA ASN A 332 2.72 19.07 11.36
C ASN A 332 3.68 17.89 11.12
N ILE A 333 4.78 18.16 10.40
CA ILE A 333 5.83 17.17 10.14
C ILE A 333 7.07 17.54 10.93
N LYS A 334 7.55 16.61 11.77
CA LYS A 334 8.67 16.87 12.68
C LYS A 334 9.71 15.77 12.69
N GLY A 335 10.93 16.10 13.11
CA GLY A 335 11.98 15.14 13.41
C GLY A 335 13.29 15.41 12.67
N THR A 336 13.92 14.36 12.13
CA THR A 336 15.29 14.43 11.59
C THR A 336 15.37 13.96 10.13
N SER A 337 16.14 14.72 9.35
CA SER A 337 16.55 14.38 7.99
C SER A 337 17.95 13.78 8.03
N ALA A 338 18.22 12.78 7.18
CA ALA A 338 19.56 12.22 6.99
C ALA A 338 20.34 12.95 5.86
N SER A 339 19.69 13.84 5.11
CA SER A 339 20.32 14.70 4.10
C SER A 339 19.99 16.19 4.33
N PRO A 340 20.78 17.13 3.78
CA PRO A 340 20.53 18.56 3.95
C PRO A 340 19.28 19.05 3.21
N VAL A 341 18.82 18.39 2.15
CA VAL A 341 17.62 18.81 1.40
C VAL A 341 16.40 18.09 1.97
N ALA A 342 15.74 18.71 2.94
CA ALA A 342 14.64 18.05 3.64
C ALA A 342 13.28 18.16 2.92
N VAL A 343 13.11 19.20 2.10
CA VAL A 343 11.90 19.46 1.33
C VAL A 343 12.29 19.74 -0.12
N SER A 344 11.74 18.97 -1.05
CA SER A 344 11.96 19.12 -2.49
C SER A 344 10.64 19.12 -3.25
N PHE A 345 10.27 20.25 -3.85
CA PHE A 345 9.13 20.37 -4.77
C PHE A 345 9.64 20.79 -6.15
N VAL A 346 9.88 19.82 -7.02
CA VAL A 346 10.25 20.04 -8.42
C VAL A 346 9.01 19.82 -9.28
N CYS A 347 8.22 20.87 -9.45
CA CYS A 347 7.00 20.83 -10.23
C CYS A 347 7.26 21.18 -11.70
N SER A 348 6.36 20.75 -12.58
CA SER A 348 6.44 20.97 -14.02
C SER A 348 6.33 22.46 -14.36
N LYS A 349 7.21 22.95 -15.24
CA LYS A 349 7.15 24.33 -15.75
C LYS A 349 5.93 24.60 -16.65
N THR A 350 5.38 23.56 -17.30
CA THR A 350 4.20 23.68 -18.17
C THR A 350 2.90 23.42 -17.42
N VAL A 351 2.95 22.65 -16.34
CA VAL A 351 1.80 22.36 -15.47
C VAL A 351 2.21 22.52 -14.00
N PRO A 352 2.37 23.76 -13.50
CA PRO A 352 2.82 24.02 -12.13
C PRO A 352 1.91 23.37 -11.08
N CYS A 353 2.49 23.05 -9.91
CA CYS A 353 1.72 22.62 -8.76
C CYS A 353 0.88 23.79 -8.23
N GLU A 354 -0.40 23.52 -7.92
CA GLU A 354 -1.35 24.54 -7.46
C GLU A 354 -1.99 24.17 -6.13
N ASN A 355 -2.43 25.19 -5.38
CA ASN A 355 -3.11 25.01 -4.09
C ASN A 355 -2.32 24.11 -3.13
N VAL A 356 -1.02 24.42 -2.99
CA VAL A 356 -0.13 23.75 -2.04
C VAL A 356 -0.13 24.53 -0.74
N GLU A 357 -0.51 23.91 0.36
CA GLU A 357 -0.43 24.46 1.71
C GLU A 357 0.61 23.69 2.53
N MET A 358 1.54 24.42 3.15
CA MET A 358 2.57 23.85 4.02
C MET A 358 2.53 24.50 5.40
N GLY A 359 2.46 23.69 6.45
CA GLY A 359 2.25 24.17 7.81
C GLY A 359 3.03 23.39 8.85
N ASP A 360 3.56 24.09 9.85
CA ASP A 360 4.17 23.48 11.04
C ASP A 360 5.19 22.37 10.71
N ILE A 361 6.16 22.71 9.85
CA ILE A 361 7.26 21.83 9.47
C ILE A 361 8.45 22.13 10.37
N ASP A 362 8.95 21.11 11.07
CA ASP A 362 10.09 21.21 11.98
C ASP A 362 11.04 20.02 11.84
N LEU A 363 11.83 20.07 10.78
CA LEU A 363 12.86 19.09 10.47
C LEU A 363 14.23 19.65 10.83
N THR A 364 15.10 18.77 11.30
CA THR A 364 16.49 19.09 11.65
C THR A 364 17.45 18.18 10.90
N TYR A 365 18.62 18.71 10.57
CA TYR A 365 19.71 17.94 9.98
C TYR A 365 20.96 18.26 10.79
N SER A 366 21.64 17.23 11.28
CA SER A 366 22.86 17.35 12.10
C SER A 366 24.10 16.81 11.41
N GLY A 367 24.04 16.54 10.11
CA GLY A 367 25.20 16.09 9.34
C GLY A 367 26.13 17.24 8.94
N ASN A 368 27.21 16.90 8.22
CA ASN A 368 28.30 17.83 7.90
C ASN A 368 28.19 18.46 6.49
N GLN A 369 27.11 18.21 5.75
CA GLN A 369 26.94 18.69 4.36
C GLN A 369 26.35 20.11 4.28
N GLY A 370 26.37 20.85 5.38
CA GLY A 370 25.82 22.21 5.47
C GLY A 370 24.47 22.25 6.20
N PRO A 371 23.79 23.42 6.19
CA PRO A 371 22.51 23.58 6.87
C PRO A 371 21.40 22.76 6.19
N ILE A 372 20.31 22.54 6.91
CA ILE A 372 19.07 22.05 6.33
C ILE A 372 18.48 23.08 5.36
N THR A 373 18.01 22.64 4.20
CA THR A 373 17.59 23.48 3.07
C THR A 373 16.35 22.91 2.39
N THR A 374 15.79 23.71 1.47
CA THR A 374 14.67 23.32 0.61
C THR A 374 15.00 23.58 -0.86
N LYS A 375 14.39 22.81 -1.76
CA LYS A 375 14.48 22.97 -3.22
C LYS A 375 13.08 23.10 -3.80
N CYS A 376 12.80 24.19 -4.52
CA CYS A 376 11.47 24.43 -5.10
C CYS A 376 11.56 24.97 -6.53
N SER A 377 10.71 24.47 -7.41
CA SER A 377 10.58 24.90 -8.82
C SER A 377 9.11 24.83 -9.25
N ASN A 378 8.56 25.92 -9.81
CA ASN A 378 7.20 25.99 -10.36
C ASN A 378 6.08 25.70 -9.34
N ILE A 379 6.19 26.30 -8.16
CA ILE A 379 5.27 26.15 -7.03
C ILE A 379 5.15 27.50 -6.30
N LYS A 380 3.94 27.84 -5.84
CA LYS A 380 3.64 29.00 -4.98
C LYS A 380 2.81 28.54 -3.78
N PRO A 381 3.44 28.01 -2.72
CA PRO A 381 2.72 27.45 -1.60
C PRO A 381 2.27 28.53 -0.62
N THR A 382 1.18 28.28 0.08
CA THR A 382 0.76 29.07 1.25
C THR A 382 1.39 28.47 2.51
N PHE A 383 1.84 29.33 3.42
CA PHE A 383 2.52 28.92 4.64
C PHE A 383 1.73 29.27 5.88
N VAL A 384 1.72 28.36 6.85
CA VAL A 384 1.16 28.58 8.19
C VAL A 384 2.12 28.07 9.26
N GLY A 385 2.16 28.74 10.42
CA GLY A 385 2.92 28.26 11.57
C GLY A 385 4.43 28.15 11.35
N LYS A 386 5.08 27.18 12.02
CA LYS A 386 6.55 27.03 12.02
C LYS A 386 7.07 26.47 10.69
N GLN A 387 8.18 27.01 10.20
CA GLN A 387 8.82 26.58 8.95
C GLN A 387 10.32 26.41 9.16
N ASN A 388 10.73 25.18 9.46
CA ASN A 388 12.12 24.78 9.60
C ASN A 388 12.35 23.46 8.82
N PRO A 389 13.14 23.46 7.73
CA PRO A 389 13.86 24.59 7.12
C PRO A 389 12.92 25.69 6.57
N PRO A 390 13.43 26.91 6.28
CA PRO A 390 12.68 27.90 5.50
C PRO A 390 12.25 27.30 4.16
N ILE A 391 10.95 27.16 3.95
CA ILE A 391 10.39 26.49 2.79
C ILE A 391 10.25 27.45 1.62
N CYS A 392 10.82 27.09 0.47
CA CYS A 392 10.70 27.80 -0.81
C CYS A 392 10.95 29.33 -0.74
N ALA A 393 11.84 29.79 0.14
CA ALA A 393 12.10 31.22 0.39
C ALA A 393 12.55 32.03 -0.86
N ASN A 394 13.02 31.35 -1.91
CA ASN A 394 13.49 31.95 -3.17
C ASN A 394 12.67 31.54 -4.41
N ALA A 395 11.42 31.08 -4.26
CA ALA A 395 10.54 30.89 -5.42
C ALA A 395 10.21 32.27 -6.02
N THR A 396 11.09 32.77 -6.88
CA THR A 396 10.92 34.02 -7.61
C THR A 396 9.55 34.04 -8.26
N GLN A 397 8.73 35.02 -7.87
CA GLN A 397 7.56 35.40 -8.63
C GLN A 397 8.05 35.87 -10.00
N SER A 398 8.12 34.98 -10.99
CA SER A 398 8.15 35.43 -12.38
C SER A 398 6.77 36.02 -12.65
N SER A 399 6.77 37.36 -12.69
CA SER A 399 5.68 38.25 -13.09
C SER A 399 5.06 37.87 -14.42
#